data_AF-A0A957F6N7-F1
#
_entry.id   AF-A0A957F6N7-F1
#
_cell.length_a   1.000
_cell.length_b   1.000
_cell.length_c   1.000
_cell.angle_alpha   90.00
_cell.angle_beta   90.00
_cell.angle_gamma   90.00
#
_symmetry.space_group_name_H-M   'P 1'
#
loop_
_entity.id
_entity.type
_entity.pdbx_description
1 polymer ?
#
loop_
_entity_poly.entity_id
_entity_poly.type
_entity_poly.pdbx_seq_one_letter_code
_entity_poly.pdbx_strand_id
1 'polypeptide(L)'
;MSLSLDMPIVLYADQDHRGLRAVALLLLPACVALVYWLLLQAFRLLAPADMPGYVVLFAAILGLPVGLGLAAAAERGLKRVWRSGSRVDVSEGVVAAWTRRGENGRIDLAREFVCTHWYFELRGYPRGGSERRVPAHWLCVCTQVEQDDQRIVVFTLLPPARAARLIEIRPVPYREIFPADIYRGRPARSSWVVRSWPARPEISADVLRGKDGRFWLAERHRWREGMELTPQDYEILTQIIQSDGGSHV
;
A
#
# COMPACT_ATOMS: atom_id res chain seq x y z
N MET A 1 -4.71 -10.62 -34.27
CA MET A 1 -3.63 -9.64 -34.05
C MET A 1 -3.25 -9.70 -32.59
N SER A 2 -2.31 -10.58 -32.25
CA SER A 2 -1.66 -10.61 -30.94
C SER A 2 -0.70 -9.43 -30.87
N LEU A 3 -0.99 -8.46 -30.01
CA LEU A 3 -0.01 -7.43 -29.67
C LEU A 3 1.09 -8.12 -28.87
N SER A 4 2.21 -8.45 -29.53
CA SER A 4 3.45 -8.79 -28.83
C SER A 4 3.87 -7.55 -28.06
N LEU A 5 3.51 -7.50 -26.77
CA LEU A 5 4.06 -6.52 -25.85
C LEU A 5 5.52 -6.91 -25.62
N ASP A 6 6.40 -6.56 -26.55
CA ASP A 6 7.86 -6.81 -26.45
C ASP A 6 8.48 -6.11 -25.23
N MET A 7 7.75 -5.21 -24.57
CA MET A 7 8.18 -4.57 -23.35
C MET A 7 7.42 -5.08 -22.12
N PRO A 8 8.14 -5.57 -21.10
CA PRO A 8 7.53 -6.02 -19.86
C PRO A 8 6.79 -4.86 -19.18
N ILE A 9 5.54 -5.10 -18.78
CA ILE A 9 4.80 -4.15 -17.96
C ILE A 9 5.35 -4.25 -16.54
N VAL A 10 6.03 -3.20 -16.09
CA VAL A 10 6.64 -3.15 -14.76
C VAL A 10 5.72 -2.39 -13.80
N LEU A 11 5.17 -3.10 -12.81
CA LEU A 11 4.30 -2.55 -11.77
C LEU A 11 5.10 -2.36 -10.48
N TYR A 12 5.25 -1.13 -10.01
CA TYR A 12 6.06 -0.84 -8.81
C TYR A 12 5.26 -1.05 -7.53
N ALA A 13 5.81 -1.84 -6.61
CA ALA A 13 5.18 -2.14 -5.32
C ALA A 13 5.81 -1.34 -4.16
N ASP A 14 5.14 -1.31 -3.01
CA ASP A 14 5.64 -0.80 -1.72
C ASP A 14 6.20 0.63 -1.77
N GLN A 15 5.49 1.55 -2.45
CA GLN A 15 5.97 2.92 -2.65
C GLN A 15 6.32 3.65 -1.34
N ASP A 16 5.67 3.30 -0.22
CA ASP A 16 5.90 3.92 1.09
C ASP A 16 6.91 3.14 1.98
N HIS A 17 8.10 2.88 1.44
CA HIS A 17 9.18 2.19 2.15
C HIS A 17 9.85 3.05 3.24
N ARG A 18 10.60 2.41 4.15
CA ARG A 18 11.25 3.07 5.31
C ARG A 18 12.15 4.25 4.92
N GLY A 19 12.94 4.09 3.86
CA GLY A 19 13.81 5.16 3.36
C GLY A 19 13.05 6.43 2.97
N LEU A 20 11.94 6.30 2.24
CA LEU A 20 11.10 7.43 1.84
C LEU A 20 10.54 8.15 3.08
N ARG A 21 10.08 7.39 4.09
CA ARG A 21 9.55 7.98 5.33
C ARG A 21 10.61 8.74 6.12
N ALA A 22 11.82 8.20 6.20
CA ALA A 22 12.94 8.89 6.85
C ALA A 22 13.27 10.21 6.14
N VAL A 23 13.29 10.20 4.80
CA VAL A 23 13.54 11.41 4.01
C VAL A 23 12.39 12.39 4.14
N ALA A 24 11.13 11.95 4.07
CA ALA A 24 9.97 12.82 4.27
C ALA A 24 9.97 13.49 5.66
N LEU A 25 10.37 12.75 6.70
CA LEU A 25 10.52 13.27 8.05
C LEU A 25 11.59 14.37 8.15
N LEU A 26 12.71 14.23 7.44
CA LEU A 26 13.77 15.25 7.38
C LEU A 26 13.39 16.43 6.48
N LEU A 27 12.65 16.16 5.42
CA LEU A 27 12.25 17.15 4.42
C LEU A 27 11.20 18.11 4.98
N LEU A 28 10.33 17.66 5.87
CA LEU A 28 9.30 18.51 6.51
C LEU A 28 9.90 19.72 7.26
N PRO A 29 10.79 19.57 8.26
CA PRO A 29 11.39 20.72 8.93
C PRO A 29 12.29 21.54 7.99
N ALA A 30 12.97 20.89 7.03
CA ALA A 30 13.79 21.59 6.05
C ALA A 30 12.97 22.52 5.15
N CYS A 31 11.82 22.06 4.64
CA CYS A 31 10.90 22.88 3.86
C CYS A 31 10.28 24.01 4.68
N VAL A 32 9.85 23.74 5.92
CA VAL A 32 9.32 24.78 6.81
C VAL A 32 10.37 25.84 7.13
N ALA A 33 11.60 25.43 7.45
CA ALA A 33 12.71 26.37 7.73
C ALA A 33 13.08 27.20 6.49
N LEU A 34 13.16 26.56 5.31
CA LEU A 34 13.46 27.24 4.05
C LEU A 34 12.39 28.28 3.70
N VAL A 35 11.11 27.90 3.76
CA VAL A 35 10.00 28.81 3.45
C VAL A 35 9.93 29.95 4.47
N TYR A 36 10.08 29.64 5.77
CA TYR A 36 10.14 30.67 6.81
C TYR A 36 11.27 31.66 6.55
N TRP A 37 12.48 31.18 6.24
CA TRP A 37 13.63 32.03 5.93
C TRP A 37 13.37 32.90 4.70
N LEU A 38 12.84 32.32 3.61
CA LEU A 38 12.51 33.06 2.39
C LEU A 38 11.46 34.17 2.66
N LEU A 39 10.40 33.86 3.40
CA LEU A 39 9.37 34.84 3.76
C LEU A 39 9.93 35.92 4.68
N LEU A 40 10.79 35.55 5.63
CA LEU A 40 11.45 36.51 6.51
C LEU A 40 12.32 37.50 5.72
N GLN A 41 13.08 37.02 4.75
CA GLN A 41 13.88 37.90 3.87
C GLN A 41 12.97 38.78 3.00
N ALA A 42 11.93 38.20 2.39
CA ALA A 42 10.99 38.95 1.56
C ALA A 42 10.29 40.07 2.35
N PHE A 43 9.81 39.78 3.55
CA PHE A 43 9.18 40.78 4.41
C PHE A 43 10.17 41.82 4.92
N ARG A 44 11.42 41.47 5.24
CA ARG A 44 12.44 42.47 5.62
C ARG A 44 12.76 43.44 4.48
N LEU A 45 12.69 42.98 3.23
CA LEU A 45 12.93 43.82 2.06
C LEU A 45 11.74 44.72 1.72
N LEU A 46 10.51 44.26 1.99
CA LEU A 46 9.28 44.94 1.58
C LEU A 46 8.57 45.72 2.70
N ALA A 47 8.84 45.39 3.98
CA ALA A 47 8.12 45.99 5.09
C ALA A 47 8.64 47.40 5.43
N PRO A 48 7.75 48.32 5.85
CA PRO A 48 8.13 49.58 6.45
C PRO A 48 9.04 49.41 7.68
N ALA A 49 9.97 50.34 7.89
CA ALA A 49 10.99 50.29 8.95
C ALA A 49 10.40 50.23 10.38
N ASP A 50 9.14 50.62 10.52
CA ASP A 50 8.35 50.77 11.73
C ASP A 50 7.61 49.48 12.16
N MET A 51 7.73 48.38 11.41
CA MET A 51 7.06 47.10 11.73
C MET A 51 7.97 45.86 11.91
N PRO A 52 9.15 45.95 12.55
CA PRO A 52 10.08 44.82 12.64
C PRO A 52 9.52 43.62 13.41
N GLY A 53 8.66 43.85 14.40
CA GLY A 53 8.04 42.80 15.22
C GLY A 53 7.01 41.95 14.45
N TYR A 54 6.24 42.57 13.55
CA TYR A 54 5.20 41.89 12.77
C TYR A 54 5.77 41.03 11.65
N VAL A 55 6.95 41.39 11.11
CA VAL A 55 7.64 40.65 10.05
C VAL A 55 7.91 39.20 10.45
N VAL A 56 8.42 38.98 11.67
CA VAL A 56 8.69 37.63 12.20
C VAL A 56 7.38 36.85 12.37
N LEU A 57 6.35 37.50 12.90
CA LEU A 57 5.05 36.88 13.13
C LEU A 57 4.39 36.45 11.81
N PHE A 58 4.37 37.32 10.79
CA PHE A 58 3.82 36.99 9.48
C PHE A 58 4.61 35.88 8.78
N ALA A 59 5.95 35.92 8.83
CA ALA A 59 6.77 34.85 8.30
C ALA A 59 6.47 33.50 8.97
N ALA A 60 6.22 33.47 10.28
CA ALA A 60 5.87 32.25 11.00
C ALA A 60 4.46 31.74 10.64
N ILE A 61 3.46 32.62 10.66
CA ILE A 61 2.06 32.28 10.38
C ILE A 61 1.90 31.76 8.95
N LEU A 62 2.54 32.40 7.96
CA LEU A 62 2.46 31.99 6.57
C LEU A 62 3.45 30.88 6.22
N GLY A 63 4.61 30.87 6.86
CA GLY A 63 5.68 29.90 6.57
C GLY A 63 5.31 28.48 6.91
N LEU A 64 4.53 28.26 7.99
CA LEU A 64 4.09 26.93 8.37
C LEU A 64 3.17 26.27 7.32
N PRO A 65 2.02 26.83 6.91
CA PRO A 65 1.15 26.19 5.92
C PRO A 65 1.82 26.06 4.54
N VAL A 66 2.58 27.07 4.11
CA VAL A 66 3.30 27.03 2.82
C VAL A 66 4.41 25.98 2.87
N GLY A 67 5.17 25.89 3.97
CA GLY A 67 6.20 24.88 4.18
C GLY A 67 5.64 23.46 4.21
N LEU A 68 4.50 23.25 4.87
CA LEU A 68 3.79 21.96 4.86
C LEU A 68 3.31 21.59 3.46
N GLY A 69 2.77 22.56 2.70
CA GLY A 69 2.37 22.37 1.31
C GLY A 69 3.55 21.98 0.40
N LEU A 70 4.69 22.66 0.55
CA LEU A 70 5.92 22.34 -0.17
C LEU A 70 6.45 20.95 0.19
N ALA A 71 6.46 20.59 1.48
CA ALA A 71 6.87 19.28 1.93
C ALA A 71 5.99 18.16 1.34
N ALA A 72 4.67 18.36 1.31
CA ALA A 72 3.74 17.43 0.70
C ALA A 72 3.94 17.30 -0.82
N ALA A 73 4.24 18.40 -1.51
CA ALA A 73 4.55 18.38 -2.94
C ALA A 73 5.86 17.62 -3.23
N ALA A 74 6.90 17.88 -2.43
CA ALA A 74 8.17 17.21 -2.53
C ALA A 74 8.07 15.70 -2.22
N GLU A 75 7.29 15.30 -1.20
CA GLU A 75 7.02 13.89 -0.91
C GLU A 75 6.36 13.19 -2.11
N ARG A 76 5.35 13.83 -2.73
CA ARG A 76 4.70 13.29 -3.94
C ARG A 76 5.67 13.16 -5.11
N GLY A 77 6.57 14.13 -5.30
CA GLY A 77 7.62 14.06 -6.30
C GLY A 77 8.60 12.91 -6.02
N LEU A 78 8.99 12.77 -4.76
CA LEU A 78 9.91 11.73 -4.32
C LEU A 78 9.33 10.33 -4.52
N LYS A 79 8.03 10.12 -4.29
CA LYS A 79 7.34 8.84 -4.58
C LYS A 79 7.39 8.44 -6.06
N ARG A 80 7.44 9.42 -6.98
CA ARG A 80 7.52 9.15 -8.41
C ARG A 80 8.91 8.71 -8.85
N VAL A 81 9.95 9.28 -8.24
CA VAL A 81 11.35 9.06 -8.63
C VAL A 81 12.00 7.93 -7.81
N TRP A 82 11.73 7.90 -6.50
CA TRP A 82 12.32 6.94 -5.57
C TRP A 82 11.45 5.71 -5.43
N ARG A 83 11.83 4.68 -6.18
CA ARG A 83 11.15 3.38 -6.18
C ARG A 83 11.67 2.49 -5.05
N SER A 84 10.80 1.64 -4.52
CA SER A 84 11.11 0.76 -3.38
C SER A 84 12.12 -0.34 -3.71
N GLY A 85 12.28 -0.69 -4.99
CA GLY A 85 13.01 -1.88 -5.44
C GLY A 85 12.14 -3.15 -5.46
N SER A 86 10.93 -3.10 -4.91
CA SER A 86 9.90 -4.13 -5.10
C SER A 86 9.12 -3.83 -6.37
N ARG A 87 8.94 -4.82 -7.24
CA ARG A 87 8.15 -4.69 -8.48
C ARG A 87 7.54 -6.02 -8.92
N VAL A 88 6.46 -5.96 -9.67
CA VAL A 88 5.86 -7.11 -10.35
C VAL A 88 6.02 -6.87 -11.85
N ASP A 89 6.77 -7.74 -12.51
CA ASP A 89 7.05 -7.68 -13.93
C ASP A 89 6.08 -8.64 -14.64
N VAL A 90 5.33 -8.13 -15.62
CA VAL A 90 4.37 -8.92 -16.40
C VAL A 90 4.84 -8.94 -17.85
N SER A 91 5.17 -10.12 -18.37
CA SER A 91 5.77 -10.31 -19.71
C SER A 91 5.23 -11.60 -20.33
N GLU A 92 4.70 -11.57 -21.55
CA GLU A 92 4.35 -12.76 -22.35
C GLU A 92 3.75 -13.94 -21.55
N GLY A 93 2.66 -13.69 -20.80
CA GLY A 93 2.01 -14.73 -20.01
C GLY A 93 2.77 -15.15 -18.74
N VAL A 94 3.79 -14.41 -18.33
CA VAL A 94 4.54 -14.64 -17.08
C VAL A 94 4.40 -13.44 -16.16
N VAL A 95 4.10 -13.70 -14.89
CA VAL A 95 4.11 -12.72 -13.81
C VAL A 95 5.25 -13.06 -12.86
N ALA A 96 6.24 -12.19 -12.74
CA ALA A 96 7.36 -12.36 -11.83
C ALA A 96 7.38 -11.26 -10.77
N ALA A 97 7.45 -11.65 -9.50
CA ALA A 97 7.62 -10.71 -8.40
C ALA A 97 9.10 -10.56 -8.07
N TRP A 98 9.55 -9.32 -7.91
CA TRP A 98 10.92 -8.98 -7.52
C TRP A 98 10.90 -8.19 -6.23
N THR A 99 11.79 -8.55 -5.32
CA THR A 99 12.06 -7.80 -4.10
C THR A 99 13.50 -7.32 -4.09
N ARG A 100 13.88 -6.53 -3.08
CA ARG A 100 15.29 -6.16 -2.87
C ARG A 100 16.24 -7.34 -2.68
N ARG A 101 15.72 -8.53 -2.34
CA ARG A 101 16.51 -9.75 -2.13
C ARG A 101 16.67 -10.57 -3.41
N GLY A 102 16.00 -10.19 -4.50
CA GLY A 102 15.96 -10.94 -5.75
C GLY A 102 14.54 -11.31 -6.16
N GLU A 103 14.45 -12.24 -7.11
CA GLU A 103 13.20 -12.83 -7.58
C GLU A 103 12.48 -13.54 -6.41
N ASN A 104 11.19 -13.26 -6.25
CA ASN A 104 10.34 -13.71 -5.16
C ASN A 104 9.06 -14.35 -5.70
N GLY A 105 9.23 -15.27 -6.65
CA GLY A 105 8.15 -16.01 -7.31
C GLY A 105 7.93 -15.57 -8.75
N ARG A 106 7.60 -16.56 -9.58
CA ARG A 106 7.32 -16.46 -11.00
C ARG A 106 6.17 -17.41 -11.32
N ILE A 107 5.14 -16.87 -11.93
CA ILE A 107 3.96 -17.62 -12.34
C ILE A 107 3.88 -17.57 -13.85
N ASP A 108 3.80 -18.73 -14.47
CA ASP A 108 3.46 -18.90 -15.87
C ASP A 108 1.93 -19.03 -16.00
N LEU A 109 1.29 -18.00 -16.54
CA LEU A 109 -0.15 -17.90 -16.76
C LEU A 109 -0.64 -18.86 -17.85
N ALA A 110 0.23 -19.42 -18.69
CA ALA A 110 -0.13 -20.44 -19.68
C ALA A 110 -0.27 -21.85 -19.07
N ARG A 111 0.26 -22.05 -17.86
CA ARG A 111 0.12 -23.27 -17.07
C ARG A 111 -1.00 -23.10 -16.05
N GLU A 112 -1.53 -24.21 -15.54
CA GLU A 112 -2.53 -24.15 -14.46
C GLU A 112 -1.95 -23.45 -13.22
N PHE A 113 -2.74 -22.54 -12.64
CA PHE A 113 -2.41 -21.83 -11.41
C PHE A 113 -3.67 -21.65 -10.56
N VAL A 114 -3.47 -21.50 -9.25
CA VAL A 114 -4.54 -21.24 -8.30
C VAL A 114 -4.58 -19.75 -7.97
N CYS A 115 -5.72 -19.12 -8.21
CA CYS A 115 -5.94 -17.72 -7.85
C CYS A 115 -6.91 -17.60 -6.67
N THR A 116 -6.48 -16.94 -5.61
CA THR A 116 -7.29 -16.68 -4.41
C THR A 116 -7.49 -15.18 -4.24
N HIS A 117 -8.75 -14.75 -4.24
CA HIS A 117 -9.15 -13.35 -4.05
C HIS A 117 -9.88 -13.17 -2.72
N TRP A 118 -9.45 -12.19 -1.92
CA TRP A 118 -10.14 -11.85 -0.67
C TRP A 118 -10.07 -10.36 -0.37
N TYR A 119 -10.97 -9.91 0.49
CA TYR A 119 -10.97 -8.54 0.98
C TYR A 119 -11.46 -8.45 2.42
N PHE A 120 -11.20 -7.31 3.05
CA PHE A 120 -11.73 -6.95 4.36
C PHE A 120 -11.74 -5.44 4.58
N GLU A 121 -12.69 -4.93 5.37
CA GLU A 121 -12.67 -3.54 5.84
C GLU A 121 -11.53 -3.33 6.84
N LEU A 122 -10.93 -2.14 6.87
CA LEU A 122 -9.86 -1.76 7.82
C LEU A 122 -10.40 -1.29 9.18
N ARG A 123 -11.58 -1.76 9.57
CA ARG A 123 -12.27 -1.37 10.80
C ARG A 123 -12.45 -2.56 11.75
N GLY A 124 -12.49 -2.27 13.05
CA GLY A 124 -12.87 -3.27 14.06
C GLY A 124 -11.73 -4.15 14.56
N TYR A 125 -10.48 -3.86 14.19
CA TYR A 125 -9.30 -4.57 14.70
C TYR A 125 -8.05 -3.66 14.76
N PRO A 126 -7.01 -4.07 15.50
CA PRO A 126 -5.72 -3.39 15.53
C PRO A 126 -5.01 -3.44 14.16
N ARG A 127 -4.90 -2.28 13.51
CA ARG A 127 -4.23 -2.13 12.21
C ARG A 127 -2.70 -2.13 12.33
N GLY A 128 -2.03 -2.72 11.35
CA GLY A 128 -0.57 -2.78 11.27
C GLY A 128 -0.01 -2.20 9.97
N GLY A 129 1.26 -1.78 9.99
CA GLY A 129 1.99 -1.40 8.78
C GLY A 129 1.31 -0.34 7.91
N SER A 130 1.08 -0.68 6.64
CA SER A 130 0.47 0.17 5.61
C SER A 130 -0.96 0.61 5.91
N GLU A 131 -1.75 -0.25 6.55
CA GLU A 131 -3.18 -0.05 6.83
C GLU A 131 -3.47 1.17 7.72
N ARG A 132 -2.49 1.61 8.51
CA ARG A 132 -2.61 2.79 9.39
C ARG A 132 -2.61 4.11 8.62
N ARG A 133 -2.11 4.12 7.38
CA ARG A 133 -1.98 5.33 6.55
C ARG A 133 -3.31 5.78 5.95
N VAL A 134 -4.26 4.86 5.83
CA VAL A 134 -5.55 5.11 5.18
C VAL A 134 -6.69 5.20 6.21
N PRO A 135 -7.84 5.78 5.85
CA PRO A 135 -9.02 5.78 6.71
C PRO A 135 -9.49 4.37 7.09
N ALA A 136 -10.10 4.23 8.27
CA ALA A 136 -10.53 2.92 8.78
C ALA A 136 -11.67 2.27 7.97
N HIS A 137 -12.48 3.06 7.26
CA HIS A 137 -13.56 2.56 6.42
C HIS A 137 -13.10 2.11 5.03
N TRP A 138 -11.80 2.16 4.72
CA TRP A 138 -11.26 1.64 3.47
C TRP A 138 -11.22 0.11 3.50
N LEU A 139 -11.14 -0.50 2.33
CA LEU A 139 -10.99 -1.94 2.17
C LEU A 139 -9.57 -2.29 1.74
N CYS A 140 -9.05 -3.38 2.28
CA CYS A 140 -7.88 -4.06 1.76
C CYS A 140 -8.35 -5.12 0.79
N VAL A 141 -7.94 -5.02 -0.48
CA VAL A 141 -8.32 -5.96 -1.53
C VAL A 141 -7.06 -6.70 -1.97
N CYS A 142 -7.13 -8.03 -1.97
CA CYS A 142 -5.96 -8.88 -2.03
C CYS A 142 -6.12 -9.99 -3.09
N THR A 143 -5.01 -10.40 -3.67
CA THR A 143 -4.94 -11.52 -4.60
C THR A 143 -3.66 -12.29 -4.38
N GLN A 144 -3.79 -13.60 -4.27
CA GLN A 144 -2.69 -14.54 -4.27
C GLN A 144 -2.80 -15.38 -5.53
N VAL A 145 -1.71 -15.47 -6.27
CA VAL A 145 -1.53 -16.42 -7.36
C VAL A 145 -0.48 -17.42 -6.93
N GLU A 146 -0.80 -18.70 -7.06
CA GLU A 146 0.02 -19.82 -6.61
C GLU A 146 0.16 -20.84 -7.74
N GLN A 147 1.38 -21.30 -7.98
CA GLN A 147 1.70 -22.31 -8.98
C GLN A 147 2.91 -23.11 -8.52
N ASP A 148 2.78 -24.44 -8.55
CA ASP A 148 3.76 -25.37 -7.99
C ASP A 148 4.06 -25.00 -6.53
N ASP A 149 5.27 -24.49 -6.22
CA ASP A 149 5.66 -24.01 -4.89
C ASP A 149 5.85 -22.47 -4.81
N GLN A 150 5.59 -21.78 -5.92
CA GLN A 150 5.77 -20.34 -6.04
C GLN A 150 4.45 -19.61 -5.80
N ARG A 151 4.53 -18.47 -5.12
CA ARG A 151 3.36 -17.64 -4.85
C ARG A 151 3.69 -16.17 -4.98
N ILE A 152 2.74 -15.42 -5.53
CA ILE A 152 2.81 -13.97 -5.61
C ILE A 152 1.56 -13.44 -4.90
N VAL A 153 1.79 -12.64 -3.85
CA VAL A 153 0.71 -12.00 -3.09
C VAL A 153 0.76 -10.51 -3.31
N VAL A 154 -0.30 -9.98 -3.90
CA VAL A 154 -0.47 -8.56 -4.17
C VAL A 154 -1.70 -8.03 -3.46
N PHE A 155 -1.63 -6.79 -2.99
CA PHE A 155 -2.78 -6.15 -2.39
C PHE A 155 -2.81 -4.66 -2.68
N THR A 156 -3.97 -4.05 -2.50
CA THR A 156 -4.17 -2.62 -2.60
C THR A 156 -5.18 -2.15 -1.56
N LEU A 157 -5.14 -0.85 -1.23
CA LEU A 157 -6.05 -0.22 -0.28
C LEU A 157 -6.96 0.74 -1.04
N LEU A 158 -8.27 0.54 -0.94
CA LEU A 158 -9.25 1.24 -1.77
C LEU A 158 -10.40 1.86 -0.94
N PRO A 159 -10.92 3.03 -1.33
CA PRO A 159 -12.21 3.50 -0.85
C PRO A 159 -13.34 2.52 -1.22
N PRO A 160 -14.41 2.40 -0.40
CA PRO A 160 -15.51 1.46 -0.63
C PRO A 160 -16.11 1.51 -2.03
N ALA A 161 -16.37 2.71 -2.56
CA ALA A 161 -16.97 2.87 -3.88
C ALA A 161 -16.10 2.34 -5.03
N ARG A 162 -14.76 2.39 -4.89
CA ARG A 162 -13.83 1.85 -5.90
C ARG A 162 -13.63 0.35 -5.69
N ALA A 163 -13.56 -0.10 -4.44
CA ALA A 163 -13.46 -1.52 -4.10
C ALA A 163 -14.68 -2.30 -4.60
N ALA A 164 -15.90 -1.78 -4.43
CA ALA A 164 -17.13 -2.41 -4.90
C ALA A 164 -17.09 -2.71 -6.40
N ARG A 165 -16.67 -1.74 -7.22
CA ARG A 165 -16.49 -1.95 -8.67
C ARG A 165 -15.51 -3.09 -8.98
N LEU A 166 -14.41 -3.16 -8.23
CA LEU A 166 -13.40 -4.20 -8.46
C LEU A 166 -13.90 -5.57 -8.00
N ILE A 167 -14.72 -5.64 -6.96
CA ILE A 167 -15.27 -6.88 -6.40
C ILE A 167 -16.41 -7.43 -7.27
N GLU A 168 -17.30 -6.57 -7.76
CA GLU A 168 -18.53 -6.97 -8.47
C GLU A 168 -18.30 -7.39 -9.93
N ILE A 169 -17.30 -6.83 -10.61
CA ILE A 169 -17.13 -6.98 -12.08
C ILE A 169 -16.46 -8.31 -12.47
N ARG A 170 -16.00 -9.12 -11.51
CA ARG A 170 -15.01 -10.16 -11.79
C ARG A 170 -15.60 -11.58 -11.87
N PRO A 171 -15.07 -12.43 -12.76
CA PRO A 171 -15.55 -13.80 -12.93
C PRO A 171 -15.25 -14.69 -11.71
N VAL A 172 -14.13 -14.46 -11.03
CA VAL A 172 -13.80 -15.15 -9.77
C VAL A 172 -14.25 -14.27 -8.59
N PRO A 173 -15.17 -14.75 -7.73
CA PRO A 173 -15.71 -13.94 -6.66
C PRO A 173 -14.65 -13.69 -5.57
N TYR A 174 -14.58 -12.45 -5.12
CA TYR A 174 -13.80 -12.07 -3.95
C TYR A 174 -14.49 -12.58 -2.67
N ARG A 175 -13.70 -13.17 -1.76
CA ARG A 175 -14.20 -13.60 -0.44
C ARG A 175 -13.96 -12.52 0.61
N GLU A 176 -15.02 -12.13 1.32
CA GLU A 176 -14.85 -11.32 2.52
C GLU A 176 -14.32 -12.18 3.68
N ILE A 177 -13.29 -11.69 4.35
CA ILE A 177 -12.83 -12.21 5.64
C ILE A 177 -12.96 -11.14 6.71
N PHE A 178 -13.07 -11.53 7.98
CA PHE A 178 -13.24 -10.59 9.09
C PHE A 178 -12.01 -10.65 10.02
N PRO A 179 -11.03 -9.73 9.90
CA PRO A 179 -9.84 -9.70 10.77
C PRO A 179 -10.15 -9.68 12.26
N ALA A 180 -11.31 -9.15 12.65
CA ALA A 180 -11.80 -9.21 14.03
C ALA A 180 -11.85 -10.64 14.58
N ASP A 181 -12.08 -11.65 13.74
CA ASP A 181 -12.21 -13.05 14.14
C ASP A 181 -10.91 -13.61 14.75
N ILE A 182 -9.74 -13.16 14.27
CA ILE A 182 -8.44 -13.56 14.85
C ILE A 182 -8.27 -13.03 16.29
N TYR A 183 -8.94 -11.94 16.62
CA TYR A 183 -8.85 -11.30 17.92
C TYR A 183 -9.96 -11.76 18.89
N ARG A 184 -10.98 -12.50 18.40
CA ARG A 184 -12.04 -13.06 19.25
C ARG A 184 -11.43 -14.12 20.19
N GLY A 185 -11.69 -13.98 21.48
CA GLY A 185 -11.19 -14.90 22.52
C GLY A 185 -9.91 -14.44 23.24
N ARG A 186 -9.26 -13.34 22.82
CA ARG A 186 -8.20 -12.73 23.64
C ARG A 186 -8.82 -11.87 24.75
N PRO A 187 -8.42 -12.05 26.03
CA PRO A 187 -8.99 -11.29 27.14
C PRO A 187 -8.77 -9.78 26.94
N ALA A 188 -9.81 -8.99 27.20
CA ALA A 188 -9.83 -7.54 26.98
C ALA A 188 -8.69 -6.77 27.68
N ARG A 189 -8.09 -7.33 28.73
CA ARG A 189 -6.90 -6.78 29.42
C ARG A 189 -5.63 -6.76 28.56
N SER A 190 -5.57 -7.55 27.47
CA SER A 190 -4.48 -7.51 26.47
C SER A 190 -4.63 -6.39 25.44
N SER A 191 -5.79 -5.71 25.37
CA SER A 191 -6.05 -4.64 24.40
C SER A 191 -5.14 -3.42 24.57
N TRP A 192 -4.64 -3.17 25.79
CA TRP A 192 -3.67 -2.10 26.06
C TRP A 192 -2.26 -2.44 25.55
N VAL A 193 -1.85 -3.70 25.63
CA VAL A 193 -0.54 -4.19 25.13
C VAL A 193 -0.55 -4.33 23.60
N VAL A 194 -1.68 -4.68 22.98
CA VAL A 194 -1.81 -4.68 21.52
C VAL A 194 -1.77 -3.25 20.93
N ARG A 195 -2.05 -2.23 21.75
CA ARG A 195 -1.94 -0.82 21.37
C ARG A 195 -0.48 -0.36 21.27
N SER A 196 0.44 -1.01 21.98
CA SER A 196 1.80 -0.52 22.14
C SER A 196 2.78 -0.98 21.05
N TRP A 197 2.57 -2.09 20.31
CA TRP A 197 3.38 -2.45 19.12
C TRP A 197 2.64 -3.48 18.24
N PRO A 198 2.48 -3.29 16.90
CA PRO A 198 1.65 -4.19 16.09
C PRO A 198 2.50 -5.35 15.54
N ALA A 199 2.85 -6.31 16.40
CA ALA A 199 3.15 -7.63 15.88
C ALA A 199 1.84 -8.23 15.35
N ARG A 200 1.82 -8.65 14.09
CA ARG A 200 0.65 -9.36 13.53
C ARG A 200 0.40 -10.60 14.41
N PRO A 201 -0.84 -10.85 14.85
CA PRO A 201 -1.13 -12.00 15.69
C PRO A 201 -0.83 -13.29 14.92
N GLU A 202 -0.39 -14.32 15.63
CA GLU A 202 -0.44 -15.67 15.07
C GLU A 202 -1.91 -16.08 14.87
N ILE A 203 -2.22 -16.59 13.69
CA ILE A 203 -3.55 -17.11 13.34
C ILE A 203 -3.67 -18.50 13.97
N SER A 204 -4.71 -18.71 14.79
CA SER A 204 -4.91 -19.98 15.48
C SER A 204 -5.22 -21.12 14.50
N ALA A 205 -4.87 -22.35 14.90
CA ALA A 205 -5.17 -23.55 14.12
C ALA A 205 -6.68 -23.71 13.85
N ASP A 206 -7.53 -23.29 14.79
CA ASP A 206 -8.99 -23.37 14.64
C ASP A 206 -9.51 -22.48 13.52
N VAL A 207 -8.96 -21.26 13.39
CA VAL A 207 -9.30 -20.33 12.29
C VAL A 207 -8.81 -20.90 10.94
N LEU A 208 -7.63 -21.54 10.93
CA LEU A 208 -7.10 -22.18 9.72
C LEU A 208 -7.86 -23.46 9.32
N ARG A 209 -8.49 -24.16 10.26
CA ARG A 209 -9.34 -25.34 9.99
C ARG A 209 -10.78 -24.95 9.60
N GLY A 210 -11.17 -23.69 9.83
CA GLY A 210 -12.49 -23.19 9.50
C GLY A 210 -12.75 -23.09 7.99
N LYS A 211 -14.00 -22.75 7.63
CA LYS A 211 -14.45 -22.59 6.23
C LYS A 211 -13.59 -21.60 5.42
N ASP A 212 -13.09 -20.56 6.09
CA ASP A 212 -12.27 -19.51 5.47
C ASP A 212 -10.76 -19.73 5.67
N GLY A 213 -10.36 -20.93 6.10
CA GLY A 213 -8.97 -21.26 6.44
C GLY A 213 -7.97 -20.98 5.34
N ARG A 214 -8.34 -21.27 4.07
CA ARG A 214 -7.48 -20.96 2.90
C ARG A 214 -7.21 -19.47 2.73
N PHE A 215 -8.19 -18.62 3.02
CA PHE A 215 -8.07 -17.16 2.90
C PHE A 215 -7.27 -16.59 4.07
N TRP A 216 -7.40 -17.16 5.26
CA TRP A 216 -6.55 -16.83 6.39
C TRP A 216 -5.11 -17.24 6.18
N LEU A 217 -4.86 -18.37 5.53
CA LEU A 217 -3.53 -18.77 5.12
C LEU A 217 -2.95 -17.77 4.11
N ALA A 218 -3.71 -17.39 3.09
CA ALA A 218 -3.32 -16.36 2.11
C ALA A 218 -3.06 -14.98 2.77
N GLU A 219 -3.84 -14.62 3.78
CA GLU A 219 -3.63 -13.41 4.58
C GLU A 219 -2.33 -13.47 5.40
N ARG A 220 -1.98 -14.65 5.94
CA ARG A 220 -0.68 -14.88 6.59
C ARG A 220 0.47 -14.65 5.63
N HIS A 221 0.32 -15.11 4.38
CA HIS A 221 1.27 -14.88 3.30
C HIS A 221 1.41 -13.39 2.99
N ARG A 222 0.29 -12.68 2.84
CA ARG A 222 0.28 -11.22 2.64
C ARG A 222 1.05 -10.46 3.72
N TRP A 223 0.95 -10.85 4.99
CA TRP A 223 1.72 -10.18 6.05
C TRP A 223 3.24 -10.35 5.94
N ARG A 224 3.70 -11.42 5.29
CA ARG A 224 5.12 -11.77 5.17
C ARG A 224 5.72 -11.29 3.85
N GLU A 225 5.00 -11.51 2.76
CA GLU A 225 5.50 -11.32 1.38
C GLU A 225 4.57 -10.49 0.50
N GLY A 226 3.45 -10.00 1.06
CA GLY A 226 2.49 -9.20 0.32
C GLY A 226 3.11 -7.90 -0.21
N MET A 227 2.91 -7.66 -1.49
CA MET A 227 3.38 -6.48 -2.21
C MET A 227 2.23 -5.49 -2.37
N GLU A 228 2.39 -4.27 -1.86
CA GLU A 228 1.37 -3.23 -2.00
C GLU A 228 1.47 -2.56 -3.37
N LEU A 229 0.47 -2.75 -4.23
CA LEU A 229 0.37 -2.07 -5.52
C LEU A 229 -0.50 -0.82 -5.44
N THR A 230 -0.27 0.13 -6.36
CA THR A 230 -1.21 1.24 -6.54
C THR A 230 -2.56 0.69 -7.02
N PRO A 231 -3.68 1.38 -6.75
CA PRO A 231 -5.00 0.98 -7.24
C PRO A 231 -5.04 0.69 -8.74
N GLN A 232 -4.36 1.51 -9.54
CA GLN A 232 -4.28 1.36 -10.99
C GLN A 232 -3.47 0.13 -11.38
N ASP A 233 -2.28 -0.05 -10.81
CA ASP A 233 -1.41 -1.19 -11.11
C ASP A 233 -2.05 -2.51 -10.69
N TYR A 234 -2.76 -2.53 -9.57
CA TYR A 234 -3.52 -3.68 -9.10
C TYR A 234 -4.67 -4.04 -10.05
N GLU A 235 -5.41 -3.05 -10.54
CA GLU A 235 -6.46 -3.25 -11.54
C GLU A 235 -5.91 -3.85 -12.84
N ILE A 236 -4.78 -3.34 -13.32
CA ILE A 236 -4.07 -3.84 -14.51
C ILE A 236 -3.65 -5.29 -14.30
N LEU A 237 -2.94 -5.59 -13.21
CA LEU A 237 -2.45 -6.94 -12.93
C LEU A 237 -3.59 -7.97 -12.84
N THR A 238 -4.66 -7.62 -12.12
CA THR A 238 -5.82 -8.51 -11.96
C THR A 238 -6.61 -8.68 -13.25
N GLN A 239 -6.60 -7.70 -14.16
CA GLN A 239 -7.15 -7.88 -15.52
C GLN A 239 -6.33 -8.88 -16.33
N ILE A 240 -5.00 -8.79 -16.29
CA ILE A 240 -4.11 -9.69 -17.03
C ILE A 240 -4.21 -11.14 -16.51
N ILE A 241 -4.18 -11.34 -15.19
CA ILE A 241 -4.33 -12.68 -14.59
C ILE A 241 -5.65 -13.34 -15.03
N GLN A 242 -6.71 -12.55 -15.19
CA GLN A 242 -8.03 -13.06 -15.57
C GLN A 242 -8.20 -13.28 -17.06
N SER A 243 -7.59 -12.45 -17.92
CA SER A 243 -7.64 -12.68 -19.37
C SER A 243 -6.97 -13.99 -19.76
N ASP A 244 -5.88 -14.33 -19.08
CA ASP A 244 -5.06 -15.48 -19.43
C ASP A 244 -5.53 -16.74 -18.68
N GLY A 245 -5.89 -16.61 -17.40
CA GLY A 245 -6.43 -17.70 -16.57
C GLY A 245 -7.86 -18.14 -16.91
N GLY A 246 -8.63 -17.31 -17.64
CA GLY A 246 -9.99 -17.63 -18.08
C GLY A 246 -10.08 -18.75 -19.13
N SER A 247 -8.94 -19.24 -19.63
CA SER A 247 -8.84 -20.29 -20.64
C SER A 247 -8.92 -21.71 -20.07
N HIS A 248 -8.85 -21.88 -18.74
CA HIS A 248 -8.67 -23.17 -18.07
C HIS A 248 -9.69 -23.49 -16.97
N VAL A 249 -10.84 -22.79 -16.93
CA VAL A 249 -11.96 -23.11 -16.03
C VAL A 249 -13.10 -23.78 -16.79
#